data_AF-A0A7X7JDM5-F1
#
_entry.id   AF-A0A7X7JDM5-F1
#
_cell.length_a   1.000
_cell.length_b   1.000
_cell.length_c   1.000
_cell.angle_alpha   90.00
_cell.angle_beta   90.00
_cell.angle_gamma   90.00
#
_symmetry.space_group_name_H-M   'P 1'
#
loop_
_entity.id
_entity.type
_entity.pdbx_description
1 polymer ?
#
loop_
_entity_poly.entity_id
_entity_poly.type
_entity_poly.pdbx_seq_one_letter_code
_entity_poly.pdbx_strand_id
1 'polypeptide(L)'
;MSVPYGVYIGRDVEVVVTAQHTIAFRRSDAGGFLESTLLDTASAECIGVCRTAPCCTEMRMPPQSWRYAFAAGRPIASDDEMRRLLGQPVLDLSPTDDGVEVRYRDGEAHVATLAETFAMADLVPPCPPANEHNVAQCLQSWTTCCDETVREGAFVGVTINTRKHMYIFEIMPGSIYCRAARWAVCDRGVVFNQNFRQRFEAYMIADNREAMNDLEYDVALFDADGCVWDDRSVYWSVSSVSGDEIVLHGCQGDTYRWKRPER
;
A
#
# COMPACT_ATOMS: atom_id res chain seq x y z
N MET A 1 -7.46 -5.51 -24.53
CA MET A 1 -6.28 -6.19 -23.96
C MET A 1 -6.44 -6.16 -22.44
N SER A 2 -6.10 -7.22 -21.72
CA SER A 2 -6.13 -7.20 -20.26
C SER A 2 -4.98 -6.36 -19.72
N VAL A 3 -5.20 -5.61 -18.65
CA VAL A 3 -4.15 -4.85 -17.96
C VAL A 3 -3.13 -5.84 -17.36
N PRO A 4 -1.84 -5.74 -17.69
CA PRO A 4 -0.81 -6.59 -17.09
C PRO A 4 -0.72 -6.43 -15.57
N TYR A 5 -0.22 -7.46 -14.89
CA TYR A 5 0.15 -7.34 -13.49
C TYR A 5 1.30 -6.35 -13.32
N GLY A 6 1.16 -5.47 -12.35
CA GLY A 6 2.08 -4.36 -12.21
C GLY A 6 1.59 -3.27 -11.27
N VAL A 7 2.45 -2.27 -11.13
CA VAL A 7 2.19 -1.02 -10.45
C VAL A 7 2.07 0.07 -11.51
N TYR A 8 1.01 0.87 -11.44
CA TYR A 8 0.72 1.98 -12.33
C TYR A 8 0.59 3.26 -11.52
N ILE A 9 1.32 4.30 -11.90
CA ILE A 9 1.41 5.53 -11.10
C ILE A 9 1.13 6.73 -11.98
N GLY A 10 0.18 7.56 -11.55
CA GLY A 10 -0.11 8.87 -12.11
C GLY A 10 0.12 9.96 -11.07
N ARG A 11 -0.18 11.22 -11.42
CA ARG A 11 -0.02 12.36 -10.50
C ARG A 11 -0.91 12.24 -9.26
N ASP A 12 -2.16 11.85 -9.49
CA ASP A 12 -3.23 11.83 -8.47
C ASP A 12 -3.86 10.43 -8.37
N VAL A 13 -3.18 9.39 -8.89
CA VAL A 13 -3.65 8.01 -8.86
C VAL A 13 -2.48 7.03 -8.71
N GLU A 14 -2.72 5.90 -8.05
CA GLU A 14 -1.81 4.74 -8.00
C GLU A 14 -2.63 3.46 -7.99
N VAL A 15 -2.27 2.49 -8.83
CA VAL A 15 -2.98 1.22 -8.97
C VAL A 15 -1.97 0.08 -8.94
N VAL A 16 -2.19 -0.92 -8.09
CA VAL A 16 -1.49 -2.20 -8.14
C VAL A 16 -2.47 -3.28 -8.59
N VAL A 17 -2.09 -4.01 -9.64
CA VAL A 17 -2.91 -5.08 -10.25
C VAL A 17 -2.20 -6.42 -10.03
N THR A 18 -2.88 -7.38 -9.42
CA THR A 18 -2.42 -8.76 -9.23
C THR A 18 -3.43 -9.74 -9.82
N ALA A 19 -3.20 -11.05 -9.69
CA ALA A 19 -4.15 -12.05 -10.20
C ALA A 19 -5.51 -12.04 -9.49
N GLN A 20 -5.53 -11.71 -8.19
CA GLN A 20 -6.75 -11.77 -7.36
C GLN A 20 -7.26 -10.37 -7.01
N HIS A 21 -6.36 -9.47 -6.60
CA HIS A 21 -6.74 -8.19 -6.05
C HIS A 21 -6.14 -7.02 -6.82
N THR A 22 -6.96 -6.00 -7.02
CA THR A 22 -6.53 -4.70 -7.52
C THR A 22 -6.78 -3.66 -6.43
N ILE A 23 -5.75 -2.91 -6.07
CA ILE A 23 -5.88 -1.78 -5.14
C ILE A 23 -5.65 -0.50 -5.92
N ALA A 24 -6.56 0.46 -5.80
CA ALA A 24 -6.44 1.77 -6.40
C ALA A 24 -6.52 2.86 -5.32
N PHE A 25 -5.64 3.84 -5.41
CA PHE A 25 -5.61 5.04 -4.59
C PHE A 25 -5.77 6.25 -5.50
N ARG A 26 -6.60 7.23 -5.12
CA ARG A 26 -6.66 8.50 -5.85
C ARG A 26 -6.90 9.71 -4.96
N ARG A 27 -6.53 10.86 -5.48
CA ARG A 27 -7.07 12.16 -5.06
C ARG A 27 -8.15 12.58 -6.06
N SER A 28 -9.33 12.91 -5.55
CA SER A 28 -10.39 13.55 -6.34
C SER A 28 -10.38 15.05 -6.06
N ASP A 29 -9.98 15.84 -7.05
CA ASP A 29 -9.98 17.30 -6.93
C ASP A 29 -11.40 17.86 -7.00
N ALA A 30 -12.25 17.28 -7.87
CA ALA A 30 -13.64 17.65 -7.99
C ALA A 30 -14.45 17.31 -6.72
N GLY A 31 -14.13 16.17 -6.09
CA GLY A 31 -14.78 15.70 -4.88
C GLY A 31 -14.19 16.24 -3.58
N GLY A 32 -12.94 16.73 -3.60
CA GLY A 32 -12.24 17.21 -2.41
C GLY A 32 -11.89 16.11 -1.39
N PHE A 33 -11.65 14.88 -1.85
CA PHE A 33 -11.37 13.72 -0.99
C PHE A 33 -10.22 12.86 -1.55
N LEU A 34 -9.64 12.05 -0.67
CA LEU A 34 -8.82 10.89 -1.06
C LEU A 34 -9.69 9.63 -1.06
N GLU A 35 -9.45 8.72 -1.98
CA GLU A 35 -10.15 7.44 -2.06
C GLU A 35 -9.15 6.28 -2.18
N SER A 36 -9.39 5.23 -1.40
CA SER A 36 -8.79 3.91 -1.63
C SER A 36 -9.88 2.92 -2.00
N THR A 37 -9.60 2.04 -2.94
CA THR A 37 -10.51 1.00 -3.39
C THR A 37 -9.78 -0.34 -3.49
N LEU A 38 -10.39 -1.40 -2.97
CA LEU A 38 -9.99 -2.79 -3.15
C LEU A 38 -11.02 -3.51 -4.02
N LEU A 39 -10.56 -4.16 -5.07
CA LEU A 39 -11.37 -4.86 -6.07
C LEU A 39 -10.95 -6.32 -6.19
N ASP A 40 -11.90 -7.17 -6.55
CA ASP A 40 -11.58 -8.42 -7.24
C ASP A 40 -11.10 -8.09 -8.65
N THR A 41 -9.95 -8.65 -9.07
CA THR A 41 -9.35 -8.28 -10.35
C THR A 41 -10.10 -8.88 -11.54
N ALA A 42 -10.69 -10.06 -11.38
CA ALA A 42 -11.35 -10.75 -12.49
C ALA A 42 -12.73 -10.14 -12.80
N SER A 43 -13.50 -9.79 -11.77
CA SER A 43 -14.83 -9.20 -11.91
C SER A 43 -14.85 -7.67 -11.89
N ALA A 44 -13.76 -7.03 -11.45
CA ALA A 44 -13.68 -5.60 -11.13
C ALA A 44 -14.68 -5.14 -10.05
N GLU A 45 -15.27 -6.07 -9.30
CA GLU A 45 -16.23 -5.76 -8.26
C GLU A 45 -15.55 -5.19 -7.01
N CYS A 46 -16.13 -4.13 -6.46
CA CYS A 46 -15.65 -3.49 -5.24
C CYS A 46 -15.84 -4.39 -4.02
N ILE A 47 -14.71 -4.76 -3.40
CA ILE A 47 -14.67 -5.46 -2.11
C ILE A 47 -14.63 -4.44 -0.97
N GLY A 48 -13.93 -3.33 -1.15
CA GLY A 48 -13.74 -2.31 -0.14
C GLY A 48 -13.50 -0.93 -0.73
N VAL A 49 -13.98 0.09 -0.05
CA VAL A 49 -13.73 1.49 -0.43
C VAL A 49 -13.67 2.37 0.80
N CYS A 50 -12.76 3.35 0.80
CA CYS A 50 -12.60 4.35 1.84
C CYS A 50 -12.39 5.72 1.23
N ARG A 51 -13.18 6.71 1.63
CA ARG A 51 -13.04 8.12 1.31
C ARG A 51 -12.76 8.92 2.57
N THR A 52 -11.78 9.81 2.48
CA THR A 52 -11.45 10.76 3.55
C THR A 52 -11.39 12.18 3.00
N ALA A 53 -11.98 13.12 3.71
CA ALA A 53 -11.92 14.53 3.34
C ALA A 53 -11.44 15.41 4.51
N PRO A 54 -10.80 16.56 4.24
CA PRO A 54 -10.40 17.04 2.91
C PRO A 54 -9.22 16.23 2.32
N CYS A 55 -8.95 16.41 1.03
CA CYS A 55 -7.68 15.99 0.45
C CYS A 55 -6.54 16.86 1.02
N CYS A 56 -5.49 16.24 1.54
CA CYS A 56 -4.32 16.96 2.04
C CYS A 56 -3.04 16.47 1.36
N THR A 57 -2.13 17.41 1.11
CA THR A 57 -0.75 17.18 0.68
C THR A 57 0.25 17.33 1.83
N GLU A 58 -0.23 17.67 3.02
CA GLU A 58 0.55 17.79 4.24
C GLU A 58 0.34 16.56 5.13
N MET A 59 1.43 15.97 5.61
CA MET A 59 1.38 14.85 6.54
C MET A 59 0.82 15.29 7.89
N ARG A 60 0.32 14.32 8.68
CA ARG A 60 -0.17 14.48 10.06
C ARG A 60 -1.44 15.32 10.19
N MET A 61 -2.10 15.61 9.06
CA MET A 61 -3.40 16.27 9.05
C MET A 61 -4.51 15.24 9.22
N PRO A 62 -5.24 15.25 10.35
CA PRO A 62 -6.33 14.31 10.56
C PRO A 62 -7.48 14.63 9.59
N PRO A 63 -8.11 13.61 8.98
CA PRO A 63 -9.31 13.83 8.19
C PRO A 63 -10.46 14.32 9.05
N GLN A 64 -11.29 15.17 8.45
CA GLN A 64 -12.51 15.69 9.06
C GLN A 64 -13.69 14.72 8.89
N SER A 65 -13.63 13.84 7.88
CA SER A 65 -14.66 12.83 7.67
C SER A 65 -14.08 11.52 7.13
N TRP A 66 -14.77 10.43 7.48
CA TRP A 66 -14.53 9.08 7.00
C TRP A 66 -15.82 8.53 6.41
N ARG A 67 -15.75 8.07 5.17
CA ARG A 67 -16.83 7.33 4.53
C ARG A 67 -16.25 6.04 3.98
N TYR A 68 -16.82 4.90 4.30
CA TYR A 68 -16.24 3.62 3.91
C TYR A 68 -17.30 2.54 3.78
N ALA A 69 -16.96 1.51 3.02
CA ALA A 69 -17.69 0.25 3.01
C ALA A 69 -16.71 -0.89 2.77
N PHE A 70 -17.00 -2.05 3.35
CA PHE A 70 -16.17 -3.23 3.19
C PHE A 70 -17.01 -4.51 3.29
N ALA A 71 -16.81 -5.40 2.33
CA ALA A 71 -17.41 -6.72 2.27
C ALA A 71 -16.59 -7.73 3.11
N ALA A 72 -16.49 -7.50 4.42
CA ALA A 72 -16.17 -8.57 5.37
C ALA A 72 -17.37 -9.52 5.43
N GLY A 73 -17.20 -10.78 5.90
CA GLY A 73 -18.28 -11.78 5.96
C GLY A 73 -19.64 -11.28 6.47
N ARG A 74 -19.67 -10.21 7.28
CA ARG A 74 -20.81 -9.28 7.38
C ARG A 74 -20.42 -7.88 6.88
N PRO A 75 -21.06 -7.33 5.83
CA PRO A 75 -20.70 -6.02 5.28
C PRO A 75 -20.83 -4.90 6.32
N ILE A 76 -19.81 -4.04 6.37
CA ILE A 76 -19.80 -2.81 7.17
C ILE A 76 -19.78 -1.61 6.25
N ALA A 77 -20.46 -0.53 6.64
CA ALA A 77 -20.45 0.72 5.90
C ALA A 77 -20.75 1.90 6.83
N SER A 78 -20.20 3.07 6.53
CA SER A 78 -20.51 4.33 7.21
C SER A 78 -21.91 4.85 6.85
N ASP A 79 -22.34 4.61 5.61
CA ASP A 79 -23.61 5.08 5.05
C ASP A 79 -24.06 4.22 3.86
N ASP A 80 -25.31 4.43 3.41
CA ASP A 80 -25.92 3.64 2.34
C ASP A 80 -25.32 3.92 0.96
N GLU A 81 -24.73 5.08 0.73
CA GLU A 81 -24.06 5.37 -0.54
C GLU A 81 -22.80 4.52 -0.68
N MET A 82 -21.96 4.49 0.36
CA MET A 82 -20.77 3.64 0.39
C MET A 82 -21.14 2.15 0.29
N ARG A 83 -22.20 1.72 0.99
CA ARG A 83 -22.68 0.32 0.92
C ARG A 83 -23.05 -0.08 -0.52
N ARG A 84 -23.67 0.81 -1.29
CA ARG A 84 -24.08 0.56 -2.69
C ARG A 84 -22.92 0.40 -3.66
N LEU A 85 -21.69 0.72 -3.26
CA LEU A 85 -20.50 0.51 -4.06
C LEU A 85 -20.05 -0.96 -4.02
N LEU A 86 -20.30 -1.68 -2.93
CA LEU A 86 -19.88 -3.07 -2.75
C LEU A 86 -20.51 -3.99 -3.81
N GLY A 87 -19.70 -4.88 -4.38
CA GLY A 87 -20.14 -5.81 -5.42
C GLY A 87 -20.49 -5.14 -6.74
N GLN A 88 -20.07 -3.90 -6.96
CA GLN A 88 -20.26 -3.17 -8.21
C GLN A 88 -18.90 -2.83 -8.84
N PRO A 89 -18.82 -2.73 -10.17
CA PRO A 89 -17.67 -2.09 -10.81
C PRO A 89 -17.68 -0.60 -10.48
N VAL A 90 -16.63 -0.13 -9.81
CA VAL A 90 -16.48 1.27 -9.36
C VAL A 90 -15.41 2.04 -10.11
N LEU A 91 -14.54 1.33 -10.82
CA LEU A 91 -13.60 1.89 -11.79
C LEU A 91 -13.43 0.95 -12.98
N ASP A 92 -12.99 1.52 -14.09
CA ASP A 92 -12.54 0.82 -15.29
C ASP A 92 -11.05 1.09 -15.52
N LEU A 93 -10.32 0.05 -15.94
CA LEU A 93 -8.91 0.17 -16.31
C LEU A 93 -8.78 -0.11 -17.81
N SER A 94 -8.52 0.96 -18.56
CA SER A 94 -8.36 0.91 -20.01
C SER A 94 -6.86 1.01 -20.37
N PRO A 95 -6.26 -0.01 -21.02
CA PRO A 95 -4.85 0.06 -21.41
C PRO A 95 -4.55 1.24 -22.35
N THR A 96 -3.37 1.82 -22.17
CA THR A 96 -2.77 2.84 -23.03
C THR A 96 -1.40 2.34 -23.50
N ASP A 97 -0.69 3.11 -24.33
CA ASP A 97 0.63 2.71 -24.85
C ASP A 97 1.66 2.50 -23.71
N ASP A 98 1.63 3.35 -22.68
CA ASP A 98 2.63 3.36 -21.59
C ASP A 98 2.05 2.98 -20.21
N GLY A 99 0.79 2.55 -20.14
CA GLY A 99 0.13 2.25 -18.86
C GLY A 99 -1.37 2.08 -18.97
N VAL A 100 -2.14 2.78 -18.11
CA VAL A 100 -3.61 2.66 -18.04
C VAL A 100 -4.29 4.02 -17.84
N GLU A 101 -5.46 4.18 -18.45
CA GLU A 101 -6.46 5.15 -18.02
C GLU A 101 -7.34 4.50 -16.94
N VAL A 102 -7.46 5.15 -15.79
CA VAL A 102 -8.28 4.74 -14.65
C VAL A 102 -9.51 5.65 -14.62
N ARG A 103 -10.68 5.10 -14.93
CA ARG A 103 -11.94 5.87 -14.97
C ARG A 103 -12.86 5.46 -13.84
N TYR A 104 -13.25 6.42 -13.01
CA TYR A 104 -14.10 6.20 -11.85
C TYR A 104 -15.57 6.41 -12.20
N ARG A 105 -16.46 5.81 -11.40
CA ARG A 105 -17.92 5.89 -11.58
C ARG A 105 -18.48 7.31 -11.52
N ASP A 106 -17.79 8.22 -10.84
CA ASP A 106 -18.16 9.65 -10.78
C ASP A 106 -17.77 10.44 -12.04
N GLY A 107 -17.13 9.78 -13.02
CA GLY A 107 -16.74 10.37 -14.30
C GLY A 107 -15.33 10.97 -14.29
N GLU A 108 -14.64 11.01 -13.15
CA GLU A 108 -13.24 11.41 -13.08
C GLU A 108 -12.36 10.32 -13.71
N ALA A 109 -11.31 10.74 -14.43
CA ALA A 109 -10.36 9.83 -15.04
C ALA A 109 -8.93 10.33 -14.82
N HIS A 110 -8.02 9.40 -14.57
CA HIS A 110 -6.60 9.66 -14.42
C HIS A 110 -5.80 8.75 -15.34
N VAL A 111 -4.64 9.22 -15.79
CA VAL A 111 -3.68 8.39 -16.52
C VAL A 111 -2.56 8.00 -15.58
N ALA A 112 -2.23 6.71 -15.58
CA ALA A 112 -1.17 6.12 -14.77
C ALA A 112 -0.20 5.35 -15.67
N THR A 113 1.09 5.62 -15.52
CA THR A 113 2.16 4.98 -16.30
C THR A 113 2.63 3.71 -15.58
N LEU A 114 2.98 2.67 -16.32
CA LEU A 114 3.53 1.43 -15.76
C LEU A 114 4.89 1.72 -15.09
N ALA A 115 4.95 1.52 -13.77
CA ALA A 115 6.14 1.76 -12.94
C ALA A 115 6.88 0.47 -12.58
N GLU A 116 6.15 -0.64 -12.40
CA GLU A 116 6.71 -1.98 -12.22
C GLU A 116 5.84 -3.01 -12.94
N THR A 117 6.47 -4.06 -13.46
CA THR A 117 5.79 -5.27 -13.92
C THR A 117 6.37 -6.47 -13.21
N PHE A 118 5.56 -7.50 -12.99
CA PHE A 118 5.95 -8.71 -12.28
C PHE A 118 5.07 -9.90 -12.70
N ALA A 119 5.60 -11.11 -12.54
CA ALA A 119 4.81 -12.33 -12.48
C ALA A 119 4.34 -12.56 -11.04
N MET A 120 3.25 -13.33 -10.85
CA MET A 120 2.80 -13.68 -9.49
C MET A 120 3.84 -14.48 -8.69
N ALA A 121 4.72 -15.23 -9.38
CA ALA A 121 5.83 -15.93 -8.75
C ALA A 121 6.87 -14.97 -8.15
N ASP A 122 7.00 -13.74 -8.66
CA ASP A 122 7.92 -12.73 -8.11
C ASP A 122 7.43 -12.20 -6.75
N LEU A 123 6.13 -12.34 -6.46
CA LEU A 123 5.52 -11.98 -5.17
C LEU A 123 5.62 -13.10 -4.14
N VAL A 124 6.27 -14.22 -4.49
CA VAL A 124 6.53 -15.34 -3.57
C VAL A 124 8.02 -15.76 -3.69
N PRO A 125 8.97 -14.85 -3.41
CA PRO A 125 10.38 -15.16 -3.56
C PRO A 125 10.85 -16.17 -2.51
N PRO A 126 11.95 -16.90 -2.77
CA PRO A 126 12.59 -17.73 -1.75
C PRO A 126 12.96 -16.91 -0.52
N CYS A 127 12.63 -17.43 0.66
CA CYS A 127 12.88 -16.80 1.95
C CYS A 127 14.00 -17.56 2.69
N PRO A 128 15.28 -17.27 2.43
CA PRO A 128 16.39 -17.93 3.13
C PRO A 128 16.41 -17.50 4.60
N PRO A 129 17.01 -18.31 5.50
CA PRO A 129 17.24 -17.88 6.87
C PRO A 129 18.20 -16.68 6.91
N ALA A 130 17.94 -15.76 7.83
CA ALA A 130 18.74 -14.55 7.96
C ALA A 130 20.01 -14.79 8.78
N ASN A 131 21.06 -14.08 8.40
CA ASN A 131 22.33 -13.94 9.10
C ASN A 131 22.91 -12.54 8.81
N GLU A 132 24.05 -12.23 9.41
CA GLU A 132 24.70 -10.91 9.31
C GLU A 132 25.13 -10.51 7.89
N HIS A 133 25.15 -11.44 6.92
CA HIS A 133 25.60 -11.18 5.55
C HIS A 133 24.47 -11.08 4.52
N ASN A 134 23.21 -11.37 4.90
CA ASN A 134 22.08 -11.37 3.96
C ASN A 134 20.84 -10.62 4.47
N VAL A 135 21.01 -9.73 5.45
CA VAL A 135 19.91 -9.01 6.08
C VAL A 135 19.06 -8.25 5.07
N ALA A 136 19.66 -7.47 4.16
CA ALA A 136 18.91 -6.76 3.13
C ALA A 136 18.10 -7.70 2.22
N GLN A 137 18.68 -8.83 1.82
CA GLN A 137 18.00 -9.84 1.01
C GLN A 137 16.80 -10.45 1.76
N CYS A 138 16.97 -10.76 3.04
CA CYS A 138 15.90 -11.29 3.88
C CYS A 138 14.80 -10.24 4.12
N LEU A 139 15.15 -8.99 4.43
CA LEU A 139 14.19 -7.90 4.57
C LEU A 139 13.35 -7.71 3.30
N GLN A 140 13.97 -7.79 2.13
CA GLN A 140 13.26 -7.74 0.85
C GLN A 140 12.35 -8.97 0.67
N SER A 141 12.94 -10.17 0.69
CA SER A 141 12.23 -11.40 0.29
C SER A 141 11.14 -11.81 1.27
N TRP A 142 11.37 -11.65 2.58
CA TRP A 142 10.39 -12.02 3.60
C TRP A 142 9.15 -11.13 3.57
N THR A 143 9.29 -9.89 3.11
CA THR A 143 8.21 -8.89 3.09
C THR A 143 7.49 -8.81 1.76
N THR A 144 8.15 -9.15 0.64
CA THR A 144 7.52 -9.27 -0.69
C THR A 144 6.38 -10.28 -0.64
N CYS A 145 5.16 -9.85 -1.00
CA CYS A 145 3.96 -10.68 -0.89
C CYS A 145 2.76 -10.15 -1.68
N CYS A 146 1.74 -11.00 -1.79
CA CYS A 146 0.36 -10.63 -2.09
C CYS A 146 -0.54 -11.46 -1.16
N ASP A 147 -0.71 -11.00 0.07
CA ASP A 147 -1.33 -11.76 1.14
C ASP A 147 -2.65 -11.13 1.58
N GLU A 148 -3.69 -11.95 1.66
CA GLU A 148 -4.93 -11.58 2.33
C GLU A 148 -4.69 -11.45 3.84
N THR A 149 -5.23 -10.39 4.42
CA THR A 149 -5.15 -10.14 5.86
C THR A 149 -6.42 -10.66 6.52
N VAL A 150 -6.23 -11.63 7.41
CA VAL A 150 -7.30 -12.18 8.25
C VAL A 150 -7.06 -11.78 9.71
N ARG A 151 -8.12 -11.31 10.39
CA ARG A 151 -8.12 -10.98 11.82
C ARG A 151 -9.36 -11.60 12.45
N GLU A 152 -9.16 -12.32 13.55
CA GLU A 152 -10.27 -13.00 14.27
C GLU A 152 -11.13 -13.90 13.35
N GLY A 153 -10.51 -14.51 12.34
CA GLY A 153 -11.19 -15.37 11.36
C GLY A 153 -11.95 -14.64 10.25
N ALA A 154 -11.91 -13.31 10.20
CA ALA A 154 -12.51 -12.50 9.15
C ALA A 154 -11.44 -11.92 8.22
N PHE A 155 -11.69 -11.98 6.90
CA PHE A 155 -10.96 -11.19 5.92
C PHE A 155 -11.18 -9.71 6.20
N VAL A 156 -10.09 -8.94 6.28
CA VAL A 156 -10.12 -7.50 6.58
C VAL A 156 -9.39 -6.64 5.55
N GLY A 157 -8.73 -7.26 4.58
CA GLY A 157 -7.92 -6.51 3.62
C GLY A 157 -6.81 -7.30 2.95
N VAL A 158 -5.93 -6.60 2.25
CA VAL A 158 -4.82 -7.18 1.49
C VAL A 158 -3.56 -6.35 1.72
N THR A 159 -2.43 -7.04 1.86
CA THR A 159 -1.09 -6.44 1.77
C THR A 159 -0.43 -6.92 0.48
N ILE A 160 0.09 -5.97 -0.31
CA ILE A 160 0.83 -6.28 -1.53
C ILE A 160 2.16 -5.54 -1.44
N ASN A 161 3.25 -6.26 -1.36
CA ASN A 161 4.58 -5.67 -1.34
C ASN A 161 5.36 -6.20 -2.54
N THR A 162 5.77 -5.28 -3.40
CA THR A 162 6.63 -5.54 -4.54
C THR A 162 8.08 -5.25 -4.17
N ARG A 163 8.97 -5.31 -5.16
CA ARG A 163 10.36 -4.89 -4.98
C ARG A 163 10.46 -3.43 -4.54
N LYS A 164 9.69 -2.52 -5.16
CA LYS A 164 9.81 -1.06 -4.92
C LYS A 164 8.68 -0.45 -4.10
N HIS A 165 7.53 -1.11 -3.98
CA HIS A 165 6.34 -0.53 -3.35
C HIS A 165 5.73 -1.43 -2.29
N MET A 166 5.06 -0.81 -1.31
CA MET A 166 4.29 -1.47 -0.27
C MET A 166 2.87 -0.91 -0.25
N TYR A 167 1.91 -1.80 -0.34
CA TYR A 167 0.48 -1.50 -0.34
C TYR A 167 -0.21 -2.19 0.81
N ILE A 168 -1.05 -1.45 1.51
CA ILE A 168 -1.97 -1.97 2.50
C ILE A 168 -3.34 -1.41 2.19
N PHE A 169 -4.34 -2.28 2.16
CA PHE A 169 -5.74 -1.89 2.26
C PHE A 169 -6.36 -2.73 3.35
N GLU A 170 -6.71 -2.14 4.49
CA GLU A 170 -7.36 -2.81 5.61
C GLU A 170 -8.52 -1.97 6.16
N ILE A 171 -9.70 -2.59 6.30
CA ILE A 171 -10.88 -1.98 6.92
C ILE A 171 -11.46 -2.94 7.96
N MET A 172 -11.56 -2.47 9.20
CA MET A 172 -12.19 -3.15 10.33
C MET A 172 -13.11 -2.17 11.08
N PRO A 173 -14.06 -2.68 11.90
CA PRO A 173 -14.82 -1.81 12.80
C PRO A 173 -13.89 -0.93 13.67
N GLY A 174 -13.98 0.39 13.50
CA GLY A 174 -13.18 1.36 14.26
C GLY A 174 -11.72 1.52 13.81
N SER A 175 -11.27 0.84 12.75
CA SER A 175 -9.90 0.97 12.25
C SER A 175 -9.84 0.86 10.73
N ILE A 176 -9.32 1.91 10.09
CA ILE A 176 -9.02 1.92 8.65
C ILE A 176 -7.54 2.18 8.50
N TYR A 177 -6.89 1.39 7.66
CA TYR A 177 -5.51 1.60 7.28
C TYR A 177 -5.32 1.29 5.80
N CYS A 178 -5.22 2.36 5.01
CA CYS A 178 -4.84 2.28 3.61
C CYS A 178 -3.54 3.03 3.38
N ARG A 179 -2.60 2.45 2.64
CA ARG A 179 -1.27 3.03 2.40
C ARG A 179 -0.74 2.59 1.04
N ALA A 180 -0.14 3.54 0.34
CA ALA A 180 0.89 3.28 -0.67
C ALA A 180 2.20 3.93 -0.21
N ALA A 181 3.29 3.20 -0.35
CA ALA A 181 4.63 3.67 -0.03
C ALA A 181 5.64 3.09 -1.01
N ARG A 182 6.60 3.91 -1.47
CA ARG A 182 7.85 3.38 -2.03
C ARG A 182 8.83 3.07 -0.91
N TRP A 183 9.65 2.04 -1.09
CA TRP A 183 10.58 1.59 -0.06
C TRP A 183 11.88 1.06 -0.61
N ALA A 184 12.87 0.98 0.27
CA ALA A 184 14.15 0.35 0.02
C ALA A 184 14.66 -0.34 1.29
N VAL A 185 15.59 -1.27 1.10
CA VAL A 185 16.20 -2.03 2.20
C VAL A 185 17.73 -2.00 2.07
N CYS A 186 18.41 -2.09 3.20
CA CYS A 186 19.83 -2.33 3.32
C CYS A 186 20.11 -3.18 4.57
N ASP A 187 21.37 -3.55 4.81
CA ASP A 187 21.71 -4.38 5.97
C ASP A 187 21.49 -3.68 7.32
N ARG A 188 21.34 -2.34 7.32
CA ARG A 188 20.99 -1.56 8.51
C ARG A 188 19.49 -1.46 8.76
N GLY A 189 18.65 -1.83 7.79
CA GLY A 189 17.19 -1.82 7.95
C GLY A 189 16.41 -1.38 6.73
N VAL A 190 15.24 -0.84 7.00
CA VAL A 190 14.22 -0.50 6.00
C VAL A 190 13.96 0.99 6.01
N VAL A 191 13.85 1.58 4.82
CA VAL A 191 13.44 2.97 4.66
C VAL A 191 12.25 3.04 3.71
N PHE A 192 11.28 3.90 4.01
CA PHE A 192 10.13 4.10 3.13
C PHE A 192 9.62 5.53 3.16
N ASN A 193 9.06 5.96 2.02
CA ASN A 193 8.29 7.19 1.90
C ASN A 193 6.85 6.82 1.64
N GLN A 194 5.97 7.23 2.54
CA GLN A 194 4.54 7.13 2.30
C GLN A 194 4.17 8.21 1.29
N ASN A 195 3.58 7.80 0.17
CA ASN A 195 3.08 8.70 -0.86
C ASN A 195 1.54 8.79 -0.81
N PHE A 196 0.89 7.82 -0.17
CA PHE A 196 -0.53 7.86 0.17
C PHE A 196 -0.79 7.25 1.56
N ARG A 197 -1.66 7.87 2.35
CA ARG A 197 -2.07 7.37 3.67
C ARG A 197 -3.49 7.78 4.05
N GLN A 198 -4.28 6.79 4.45
CA GLN A 198 -5.54 6.98 5.18
C GLN A 198 -5.48 6.14 6.46
N ARG A 199 -5.22 6.80 7.61
CA ARG A 199 -5.31 6.17 8.95
C ARG A 199 -5.67 7.19 10.04
N PHE A 200 -4.67 7.79 10.68
CA PHE A 200 -4.86 8.95 11.57
C PHE A 200 -4.68 10.27 10.80
N GLU A 201 -4.27 10.17 9.55
CA GLU A 201 -4.11 11.26 8.60
C GLU A 201 -4.77 10.87 7.27
N ALA A 202 -5.07 11.87 6.45
CA ALA A 202 -5.52 11.71 5.07
C ALA A 202 -4.56 12.47 4.16
N TYR A 203 -3.56 11.79 3.65
CA TYR A 203 -2.43 12.38 2.96
C TYR A 203 -2.17 11.69 1.62
N MET A 204 -1.92 12.47 0.59
CA MET A 204 -1.28 12.02 -0.64
C MET A 204 -0.29 13.09 -1.07
N ILE A 205 0.90 12.73 -1.55
CA ILE A 205 1.88 13.71 -2.04
C ILE A 205 1.31 14.51 -3.22
N ALA A 206 1.70 15.78 -3.37
CA ALA A 206 1.22 16.67 -4.43
C ALA A 206 1.38 16.10 -5.86
N ASP A 207 2.48 15.39 -6.14
CA ASP A 207 2.69 14.67 -7.39
C ASP A 207 3.18 13.25 -7.11
N ASN A 208 2.27 12.30 -7.23
CA ASN A 208 2.51 10.91 -6.88
C ASN A 208 3.44 10.17 -7.86
N ARG A 209 3.72 10.76 -9.03
CA ARG A 209 4.72 10.21 -9.98
C ARG A 209 6.12 10.15 -9.37
N GLU A 210 6.38 10.86 -8.28
CA GLU A 210 7.61 10.68 -7.50
C GLU A 210 7.83 9.22 -7.10
N ALA A 211 6.77 8.47 -6.80
CA ALA A 211 6.82 7.07 -6.39
C ALA A 211 7.38 6.14 -7.48
N MET A 212 7.35 6.55 -8.76
CA MET A 212 7.93 5.77 -9.86
C MET A 212 9.45 5.57 -9.72
N ASN A 213 10.12 6.54 -9.09
CA ASN A 213 11.57 6.50 -8.92
C ASN A 213 11.95 5.62 -7.73
N ASP A 214 13.11 4.98 -7.83
CA ASP A 214 13.72 4.29 -6.69
C ASP A 214 13.86 5.26 -5.51
N LEU A 215 13.69 4.74 -4.29
CA LEU A 215 13.89 5.54 -3.10
C LEU A 215 15.39 5.67 -2.82
N GLU A 216 15.94 6.85 -3.05
CA GLU A 216 17.28 7.21 -2.58
C GLU A 216 17.26 7.41 -1.06
N TYR A 217 18.30 6.95 -0.37
CA TYR A 217 18.40 7.02 1.09
C TYR A 217 19.84 7.14 1.57
N ASP A 218 20.01 7.70 2.76
CA ASP A 218 21.32 7.80 3.42
C ASP A 218 21.45 6.71 4.50
N VAL A 219 22.41 5.81 4.31
CA VAL A 219 22.71 4.72 5.25
C VAL A 219 23.14 5.25 6.63
N ALA A 220 23.66 6.49 6.70
CA ALA A 220 24.07 7.12 7.96
C ALA A 220 22.88 7.47 8.87
N LEU A 221 21.66 7.60 8.32
CA LEU A 221 20.46 7.93 9.08
C LEU A 221 19.86 6.74 9.85
N PHE A 222 20.32 5.51 9.59
CA PHE A 222 19.93 4.37 10.42
C PHE A 222 20.59 4.47 11.81
N ASP A 223 19.76 4.64 12.83
CA ASP A 223 20.13 4.67 14.24
C ASP A 223 19.95 3.29 14.87
N ALA A 224 21.00 2.73 15.46
CA ALA A 224 20.95 1.41 16.08
C ALA A 224 20.01 1.33 17.30
N ASP A 225 19.64 2.48 17.87
CA ASP A 225 18.81 2.55 19.08
C ASP A 225 17.35 2.95 18.79
N GLY A 226 16.99 3.26 17.54
CA GLY A 226 15.66 3.78 17.25
C GLY A 226 15.28 3.99 15.78
N CYS A 227 14.02 4.40 15.60
CA CYS A 227 13.52 4.89 14.31
C CYS A 227 13.92 6.37 14.13
N VAL A 228 14.29 6.73 12.90
CA VAL A 228 14.59 8.11 12.49
C VAL A 228 13.56 8.60 11.48
N TRP A 229 13.12 9.84 11.66
CA TRP A 229 12.33 10.59 10.67
C TRP A 229 13.22 11.63 10.02
N ASP A 230 13.32 11.58 8.70
CA ASP A 230 13.99 12.60 7.88
C ASP A 230 13.03 13.06 6.79
N ASP A 231 12.45 14.24 6.97
CA ASP A 231 11.32 14.74 6.17
C ASP A 231 10.16 13.72 6.08
N ARG A 232 9.96 13.12 4.90
CA ARG A 232 8.94 12.09 4.61
C ARG A 232 9.45 10.65 4.76
N SER A 233 10.76 10.49 4.91
CA SER A 233 11.41 9.19 5.03
C SER A 233 11.39 8.70 6.47
N VAL A 234 10.98 7.45 6.61
CA VAL A 234 10.98 6.74 7.88
C VAL A 234 12.02 5.64 7.80
N TYR A 235 13.02 5.70 8.68
CA TYR A 235 14.09 4.71 8.80
C TYR A 235 13.78 3.80 9.99
N TRP A 236 13.58 2.53 9.71
CA TRP A 236 13.45 1.46 10.70
C TRP A 236 14.73 0.64 10.71
N SER A 237 15.54 0.85 11.74
CA SER A 237 16.82 0.18 11.88
C SER A 237 16.68 -1.25 12.40
N VAL A 238 17.59 -2.12 11.97
CA VAL A 238 17.71 -3.48 12.50
C VAL A 238 18.18 -3.43 13.94
N SER A 239 17.39 -4.04 14.81
CA SER A 239 17.67 -4.24 16.23
C SER A 239 18.40 -5.56 16.46
N SER A 240 17.90 -6.65 15.86
CA SER A 240 18.52 -7.97 15.96
C SER A 240 18.16 -8.86 14.79
N VAL A 241 19.02 -9.86 14.54
CA VAL A 241 18.86 -10.83 13.45
C VAL A 241 19.04 -12.23 14.00
N SER A 242 18.11 -13.11 13.61
CA SER A 242 18.20 -14.56 13.79
C SER A 242 17.75 -15.25 12.51
N GLY A 243 17.98 -16.56 12.40
CA GLY A 243 17.61 -17.33 11.21
C GLY A 243 16.17 -17.14 10.75
N ASP A 244 15.23 -16.99 11.69
CA ASP A 244 13.79 -16.96 11.42
C ASP A 244 13.09 -15.65 11.80
N GLU A 245 13.83 -14.66 12.34
CA GLU A 245 13.26 -13.37 12.78
C GLU A 245 14.29 -12.25 12.61
N ILE A 246 13.87 -11.15 12.00
CA ILE A 246 14.56 -9.86 12.01
C ILE A 246 13.69 -8.88 12.81
N VAL A 247 14.29 -8.23 13.80
CA VAL A 247 13.62 -7.25 14.65
C VAL A 247 14.03 -5.86 14.20
N LEU A 248 13.06 -4.98 13.99
CA LEU A 248 13.26 -3.59 13.59
C LEU A 248 12.79 -2.62 14.68
N HIS A 249 13.51 -1.52 14.85
CA HIS A 249 13.09 -0.39 15.67
C HIS A 249 11.97 0.38 14.95
N GLY A 250 10.75 0.27 15.50
CA GLY A 250 9.63 1.10 15.10
C GLY A 250 9.69 2.48 15.75
N CYS A 251 8.89 3.40 15.22
CA CYS A 251 8.80 4.75 15.78
C CYS A 251 7.94 4.74 17.05
N GLN A 252 8.16 5.73 17.93
CA GLN A 252 7.41 5.86 19.20
C GLN A 252 7.60 4.67 20.17
N GLY A 253 8.73 3.97 20.07
CA GLY A 253 9.05 2.82 20.93
C GLY A 253 8.45 1.50 20.45
N ASP A 254 7.79 1.49 19.29
CA ASP A 254 7.31 0.25 18.67
C ASP A 254 8.48 -0.68 18.30
N THR A 255 8.19 -1.97 18.24
CA THR A 255 9.12 -2.99 17.76
C THR A 255 8.41 -3.84 16.73
N TYR A 256 8.96 -3.91 15.52
CA TYR A 256 8.42 -4.76 14.46
C TYR A 256 9.23 -6.04 14.35
N ARG A 257 8.55 -7.18 14.37
CA ARG A 257 9.16 -8.50 14.26
C ARG A 257 8.78 -9.10 12.93
N TRP A 258 9.72 -9.11 12.00
CA TRP A 258 9.54 -9.73 10.69
C TRP A 258 10.01 -11.18 10.77
N LYS A 259 9.04 -12.09 10.80
CA LYS A 259 9.30 -13.52 10.81
C LYS A 259 9.50 -14.02 9.40
N ARG A 260 10.40 -14.99 9.24
CA ARG A 260 10.58 -15.70 7.98
C ARG A 260 9.27 -16.36 7.58
N PRO A 261 8.72 -16.09 6.39
CA PRO A 261 7.50 -16.73 5.93
C PRO A 261 7.68 -18.24 5.74
N GLU A 262 6.67 -19.01 6.12
CA GLU A 262 6.52 -20.42 5.74
C GLU A 262 5.65 -20.45 4.48
N ARG A 263 6.28 -20.56 3.30
CA ARG A 263 5.61 -20.55 1.99
C ARG A 263 6.13 -21.67 1.10
#